data_AF-A0A7C2GHK8-F1
#
_entry.id   AF-A0A7C2GHK8-F1
#
_cell.length_a   1.000
_cell.length_b   1.000
_cell.length_c   1.000
_cell.angle_alpha   90.00
_cell.angle_beta   90.00
_cell.angle_gamma   90.00
#
_symmetry.space_group_name_H-M   'P 1'
#
loop_
_entity.id
_entity.type
_entity.pdbx_description
1 polymer ?
#
loop_
_entity_poly.entity_id
_entity_poly.type
_entity_poly.pdbx_seq_one_letter_code
_entity_poly.pdbx_strand_id
1 'polypeptide(L)' 'MKYIVVVGDGMADCPIPELGNRTPLQVASKPNMDSIAAKGRSGLLKTVPDGLSSGSDVAILSVLGFNPEQFYTGR' A
#
# COMPACT_ATOMS: atom_id res chain seq x y z
N MET A 1 -15.24 5.40 -19.05
CA MET A 1 -14.91 4.56 -17.88
C MET A 1 -14.55 5.47 -16.71
N LYS A 2 -14.93 5.15 -15.48
CA LYS A 2 -14.53 5.89 -14.26
C LYS A 2 -13.67 4.95 -13.39
N TYR A 3 -12.68 5.50 -12.70
CA TYR A 3 -11.76 4.75 -11.85
C TYR A 3 -11.75 5.30 -10.43
N ILE A 4 -11.55 4.43 -9.45
CA ILE A 4 -11.37 4.78 -8.03
C ILE A 4 -10.07 4.12 -7.58
N VAL A 5 -9.18 4.90 -6.97
CA VAL A 5 -7.98 4.42 -6.31
C VAL A 5 -8.15 4.64 -4.82
N VAL A 6 -8.01 3.58 -4.03
CA VAL A 6 -8.09 3.62 -2.56
C VAL A 6 -6.73 3.25 -2.00
N VAL A 7 -6.12 4.15 -1.24
CA VAL A 7 -4.81 3.95 -0.60
C VAL A 7 -5.02 3.82 0.91
N GLY A 8 -4.66 2.66 1.46
CA GLY A 8 -4.59 2.46 2.92
C GLY A 8 -3.25 2.95 3.44
N ASP A 9 -3.22 4.14 4.04
CA ASP A 9 -2.00 4.72 4.61
C ASP A 9 -1.48 3.85 5.77
N GLY A 10 -0.18 3.48 5.71
CA GLY A 10 0.44 2.59 6.69
C GLY A 10 -0.23 1.20 6.83
N MET A 11 -1.00 0.73 5.84
CA MET A 11 -1.80 -0.49 5.98
C MET A 11 -0.96 -1.79 5.96
N ALA A 12 0.24 -1.74 5.37
CA ALA A 12 1.18 -2.86 5.41
C ALA A 12 1.84 -2.92 6.80
N ASP A 13 2.05 -4.13 7.30
CA ASP A 13 2.64 -4.34 8.62
C ASP A 13 3.35 -5.70 8.68
N CYS A 14 4.11 -5.92 9.74
CA CYS A 14 4.76 -7.17 10.05
C CYS A 14 3.85 -8.09 10.89
N PRO A 15 4.05 -9.41 10.82
CA PRO A 15 3.42 -10.33 11.76
C PRO A 15 3.87 -10.02 13.20
N ILE A 16 2.93 -9.99 14.15
CA ILE A 16 3.24 -9.73 15.57
C ILE A 16 2.77 -10.89 16.48
N PRO A 17 3.52 -11.21 17.56
CA PRO A 17 3.21 -12.34 18.43
C PRO A 17 1.81 -12.30 19.06
N GLU A 18 1.34 -11.12 19.45
CA GLU A 18 0.06 -10.87 20.11
C GLU A 18 -1.15 -11.24 19.21
N LEU A 19 -0.93 -11.28 17.89
CA LEU A 19 -1.94 -11.65 16.91
C LEU A 19 -1.81 -13.11 16.42
N GLY A 20 -0.98 -13.90 17.11
CA GLY A 20 -0.63 -15.26 16.70
C GLY A 20 0.28 -15.28 15.48
N ASN A 21 1.28 -14.39 15.44
CA ASN A 21 2.19 -14.22 14.31
C ASN A 21 1.47 -13.91 12.99
N ARG A 22 0.50 -13.00 13.05
CA ARG A 22 -0.23 -12.47 11.89
C ARG A 22 -0.16 -10.95 11.88
N THR A 23 -0.36 -10.33 10.73
CA THR A 23 -0.45 -8.86 10.62
C THR A 23 -1.82 -8.35 11.12
N PRO A 24 -1.95 -7.08 11.52
CA PRO A 24 -3.25 -6.48 11.81
C PRO A 24 -4.26 -6.63 10.66
N LEU A 25 -3.81 -6.46 9.40
CA LEU A 25 -4.66 -6.64 8.24
C LEU A 25 -5.14 -8.09 8.11
N GLN A 26 -4.33 -9.09 8.46
CA GLN A 26 -4.77 -10.49 8.40
C GLN A 26 -5.84 -10.84 9.45
N VAL A 27 -5.79 -10.24 10.64
CA VAL A 27 -6.75 -10.53 11.71
C VAL A 27 -8.02 -9.68 11.65
N ALA A 28 -7.99 -8.54 10.96
CA ALA A 28 -9.13 -7.65 10.83
C ALA A 28 -10.30 -8.31 10.06
N SER A 29 -11.52 -8.07 10.54
CA SER A 29 -12.75 -8.42 9.82
C SER A 29 -13.01 -7.38 8.72
N LYS A 30 -12.86 -7.79 7.46
CA LYS A 30 -12.96 -6.90 6.28
C LYS A 30 -13.59 -7.62 5.06
N PRO A 31 -14.86 -8.05 5.18
CA PRO A 31 -15.52 -8.87 4.16
C PRO A 31 -15.56 -8.22 2.77
N ASN A 32 -15.63 -6.90 2.69
CA ASN A 32 -15.66 -6.17 1.42
C ASN A 32 -14.30 -6.24 0.69
N MET A 33 -13.20 -6.02 1.43
CA MET A 33 -11.86 -6.07 0.85
C MET A 33 -11.50 -7.50 0.47
N ASP A 34 -11.87 -8.48 1.31
CA ASP A 34 -11.69 -9.90 1.03
C ASP A 34 -12.48 -10.32 -0.23
N SER A 35 -13.72 -9.84 -0.40
CA SER A 35 -14.52 -10.08 -1.62
C SER A 35 -13.90 -9.43 -2.86
N ILE A 36 -13.31 -8.23 -2.75
CA ILE A 36 -12.61 -7.58 -3.87
C ILE A 36 -11.38 -8.38 -4.27
N ALA A 37 -10.57 -8.83 -3.31
CA ALA A 37 -9.38 -9.63 -3.56
C ALA A 37 -9.72 -10.98 -4.21
N ALA A 38 -10.78 -11.66 -3.73
CA ALA A 38 -11.21 -12.97 -4.24
C ALA A 38 -11.80 -12.92 -5.66
N LYS A 39 -12.46 -11.81 -6.03
CA LYS A 39 -13.08 -11.63 -7.36
C LYS A 39 -12.19 -10.86 -8.34
N GLY A 40 -11.10 -10.28 -7.84
CA GLY A 40 -10.22 -9.40 -8.59
C GLY A 40 -8.87 -10.05 -8.89
N ARG A 41 -7.83 -9.21 -8.94
CA ARG A 41 -6.43 -9.63 -9.05
C ARG A 41 -5.65 -9.00 -7.91
N SER A 42 -4.75 -9.79 -7.33
CA SER A 42 -3.92 -9.37 -6.19
C SER A 42 -2.44 -9.49 -6.56
N GLY A 43 -1.61 -8.68 -5.91
CA GLY A 43 -0.16 -8.66 -6.10
C GLY A 43 0.53 -7.80 -5.04
N LEU A 44 1.86 -7.78 -5.08
CA LEU A 44 2.67 -6.89 -4.25
C LEU A 44 3.05 -5.65 -5.05
N LEU A 45 3.08 -4.50 -4.37
CA LEU A 45 3.44 -3.22 -4.95
C LEU A 45 4.49 -2.54 -4.07
N LYS A 46 5.61 -2.13 -4.67
CA LYS A 46 6.61 -1.28 -4.06
C LYS A 46 6.38 0.16 -4.51
N THR A 47 5.96 1.03 -3.60
CA THR A 47 5.64 2.43 -3.91
C THR A 47 6.80 3.39 -3.66
N VAL A 48 7.82 2.97 -2.90
CA VAL A 48 9.00 3.77 -2.59
C VAL A 48 10.22 3.10 -3.24
N PRO A 49 10.87 3.74 -4.23
CA PRO A 49 12.13 3.26 -4.79
C PRO A 49 13.23 3.11 -3.73
N ASP A 50 14.21 2.26 -4.01
CA ASP A 50 15.37 2.13 -3.13
C ASP A 50 16.14 3.46 -3.07
N GLY A 51 16.64 3.81 -1.89
CA GLY A 51 17.41 5.04 -1.68
C GLY A 51 16.59 6.31 -1.44
N LEU A 52 15.26 6.26 -1.59
CA LEU A 52 14.37 7.35 -1.20
C LEU A 52 13.78 7.13 0.20
N SER A 53 13.43 8.23 0.88
CA SER A 53 12.73 8.17 2.16
C SER A 53 11.32 7.60 1.97
N SER A 54 10.83 6.86 2.97
CA SER A 54 9.50 6.25 2.95
C SER A 54 8.37 7.24 3.27
N GLY A 55 8.48 8.47 2.78
CA GLY A 55 7.47 9.51 2.98
C GLY A 55 6.23 9.28 2.11
N SER A 56 5.07 9.72 2.61
CA SER A 56 3.80 9.63 1.87
C SER A 56 3.83 10.43 0.56
N ASP A 57 4.61 11.51 0.51
CA ASP A 57 4.88 12.31 -0.69
C ASP A 57 5.52 11.49 -1.81
N VAL A 58 6.60 10.75 -1.51
CA VAL A 58 7.29 9.85 -2.45
C VAL A 58 6.35 8.72 -2.89
N ALA A 59 5.66 8.09 -1.94
CA ALA A 59 4.78 6.95 -2.23
C ALA A 59 3.59 7.34 -3.13
N ILE A 60 2.97 8.50 -2.91
CA ILE A 60 1.83 8.96 -3.71
C ILE A 60 2.25 9.36 -5.12
N LEU A 61 3.44 9.94 -5.32
CA LEU A 61 3.98 10.20 -6.66
C LEU A 61 4.03 8.91 -7.49
N SER A 62 4.56 7.82 -6.92
CA SER A 62 4.57 6.50 -7.58
C SER A 62 3.17 5.98 -7.88
N VAL A 63 2.22 6.10 -6.93
CA VAL A 63 0.83 5.63 -7.12
C VAL A 63 0.13 6.40 -8.24
N LEU A 64 0.42 7.69 -8.39
CA LEU A 64 -0.12 8.52 -9.47
C LEU A 64 0.61 8.34 -10.82
N GLY A 65 1.68 7.55 -10.85
CA GLY A 65 2.42 7.19 -12.07
C GLY A 65 3.60 8.10 -12.40
N PHE A 66 4.02 8.97 -11.48
CA PHE A 66 5.25 9.76 -11.63
C PHE A 66 6.47 8.94 -11.20
N ASN A 67 7.63 9.23 -11.80
CA ASN A 67 8.91 8.71 -11.32
C ASN A 67 9.43 9.58 -10.16
N PRO A 68 9.44 9.11 -8.91
CA PRO A 68 9.88 9.95 -7.79
C PRO A 68 11.35 10.34 -7.87
N GLU A 69 12.21 9.54 -8.51
CA GLU A 69 13.63 9.88 -8.68
C GLU A 69 13.84 11.13 -9.56
N GLN A 70 12.87 11.44 -10.42
CA GLN A 70 12.92 12.61 -11.32
C GLN A 70 12.13 13.80 -10.77
N PHE A 71 11.01 13.54 -10.10
CA PHE A 71 10.02 14.57 -9.77
C PHE A 71 9.95 14.91 -8.27
N TYR A 72 10.61 14.16 -7.39
CA TYR A 72 10.61 14.47 -5.97
C TYR A 72 11.54 15.65 -5.67
N THR A 73 11.00 16.69 -5.02
CA THR A 73 11.73 17.94 -4.73
C THR A 73 12.03 18.14 -3.23
N GLY A 74 11.77 17.14 -2.40
CA GLY A 74 11.77 17.29 -0.95
C GLY A 74 10.48 17.90 -0.42
N ARG A 75 10.32 17.89 0.91
CA ARG A 75 9.17 18.44 1.64
C ARG A 75 9.44 19.84 2.15
#